data_AF-A0A6G7RS32-F1
#
_entry.id   AF-A0A6G7RS32-F1
#
_cell.length_a   1.000
_cell.length_b   1.000
_cell.length_c   1.000
_cell.angle_alpha   90.00
_cell.angle_beta   90.00
_cell.angle_gamma   90.00
#
_symmetry.space_group_name_H-M   'P 1'
#
loop_
_entity.id
_entity.type
_entity.pdbx_description
1 polymer ?
#
loop_
_entity_poly.entity_id
_entity_poly.type
_entity_poly.pdbx_seq_one_letter_code
_entity_poly.pdbx_strand_id
1 'polypeptide(L)'
;MNKTYIILLNGLLIGTTELEKADAPMGVVFGLIEFSGIESPYEFFKKYCLDKQIELASDYPEDKMISTMSISELKITSDNGIEIKGVGNQITGMDNEEYEISIFGIPYPFYEEEFPHHVKEYENMFNKE
;
A
#
# COMPACT_ATOMS: atom_id res chain seq x y z
N MET A 1 -14.19 11.27 6.78
CA MET A 1 -14.04 10.11 7.67
C MET A 1 -13.16 9.15 6.90
N ASN A 2 -11.94 8.91 7.40
CA ASN A 2 -10.99 8.07 6.69
C ASN A 2 -11.50 6.63 6.73
N LYS A 3 -11.48 5.96 5.58
CA LYS A 3 -11.82 4.54 5.49
C LYS A 3 -10.58 3.75 5.88
N THR A 4 -10.75 2.72 6.70
CA THR A 4 -9.68 1.78 7.00
C THR A 4 -9.77 0.58 6.08
N TYR A 5 -8.64 0.21 5.48
CA TYR A 5 -8.50 -0.95 4.62
C TYR A 5 -7.67 -2.02 5.32
N ILE A 6 -8.04 -3.26 5.08
CA ILE A 6 -7.40 -4.46 5.62
C ILE A 6 -6.30 -4.90 4.66
N ILE A 7 -5.12 -5.18 5.20
CA ILE A 7 -3.99 -5.75 4.47
C ILE A 7 -3.88 -7.23 4.78
N LEU A 8 -4.04 -8.04 3.74
CA LEU A 8 -3.95 -9.49 3.79
C LEU A 8 -2.70 -9.94 3.01
N LEU A 9 -1.91 -10.84 3.59
CA LEU A 9 -0.84 -11.53 2.89
C LEU A 9 -1.15 -13.02 2.87
N ASN A 10 -1.36 -13.58 1.67
CA ASN A 10 -1.79 -14.97 1.50
C ASN A 10 -3.06 -15.32 2.33
N GLY A 11 -3.98 -14.36 2.42
CA GLY A 11 -5.23 -14.47 3.18
C GLY A 11 -5.11 -14.26 4.69
N LEU A 12 -3.90 -14.08 5.23
CA LEU A 12 -3.68 -13.74 6.64
C LEU A 12 -3.69 -12.22 6.83
N LEU A 13 -4.45 -11.74 7.83
CA LEU A 13 -4.40 -10.35 8.26
C LEU A 13 -3.01 -10.00 8.78
N ILE A 14 -2.35 -9.04 8.15
CA ILE A 14 -1.04 -8.53 8.58
C ILE A 14 -1.07 -7.08 9.06
N GLY A 15 -2.17 -6.36 8.83
CA GLY A 15 -2.31 -4.98 9.27
C GLY A 15 -3.45 -4.23 8.59
N THR A 16 -3.46 -2.93 8.80
CA THR A 16 -4.43 -1.99 8.22
C THR A 16 -3.74 -0.74 7.66
N THR A 17 -4.42 -0.01 6.79
CA THR A 17 -3.97 1.28 6.26
C THR A 17 -5.18 2.17 5.99
N GLU A 18 -5.02 3.49 6.03
CA GLU A 18 -6.07 4.43 5.64
C GLU A 18 -5.98 4.85 4.17
N LEU A 19 -4.88 4.52 3.47
CA LEU A 19 -4.58 4.97 2.11
C LEU A 19 -4.76 6.48 1.97
N GLU A 20 -4.21 7.24 2.92
CA GLU A 20 -4.49 8.66 3.14
C GLU A 20 -3.82 9.60 2.13
N LYS A 21 -2.97 9.08 1.24
CA LYS A 21 -2.30 9.84 0.17
C LYS A 21 -2.57 9.24 -1.20
N ALA A 22 -2.37 10.03 -2.25
CA ALA A 22 -2.70 9.64 -3.61
C ALA A 22 -1.95 10.41 -4.69
N ASP A 23 -1.90 9.80 -5.88
CA ASP A 23 -1.72 10.45 -7.18
C ASP A 23 -2.92 10.04 -8.05
N ALA A 24 -3.96 10.87 -8.04
CA ALA A 24 -5.24 10.56 -8.69
C ALA A 24 -5.13 10.32 -10.21
N PRO A 25 -4.46 11.19 -10.99
CA PRO A 25 -4.26 10.95 -12.43
C PRO A 25 -3.63 9.60 -12.77
N MET A 26 -2.76 9.09 -11.89
CA MET A 26 -2.06 7.82 -12.09
C MET A 26 -2.82 6.61 -11.50
N GLY A 27 -3.98 6.84 -10.87
CA GLY A 27 -4.72 5.81 -10.16
C GLY A 27 -3.94 5.21 -8.98
N VAL A 28 -3.15 6.03 -8.29
CA VAL A 28 -2.30 5.59 -7.18
C VAL A 28 -2.92 6.03 -5.86
N VAL A 29 -2.91 5.14 -4.89
CA VAL A 29 -3.15 5.43 -3.48
C VAL A 29 -2.05 4.79 -2.65
N PHE A 30 -1.70 5.44 -1.56
CA PHE A 30 -0.68 4.96 -0.65
C PHE A 30 -0.92 5.51 0.75
N GLY A 31 -0.43 4.78 1.75
CA GLY A 31 -0.65 5.15 3.13
C GLY A 31 0.13 4.29 4.09
N LEU A 32 0.28 4.80 5.30
CA LEU A 32 1.01 4.12 6.36
C LEU A 32 0.34 2.79 6.73
N ILE A 33 1.16 1.84 7.16
CA ILE A 33 0.73 0.52 7.60
C ILE A 33 0.76 0.45 9.12
N GLU A 34 -0.39 0.11 9.69
CA GLU A 34 -0.50 -0.34 11.07
C GLU A 34 -0.42 -1.87 11.10
N PHE A 35 0.76 -2.42 11.39
CA PHE A 35 0.95 -3.86 11.41
C PHE A 35 0.24 -4.55 12.60
N SER A 36 -0.29 -5.73 12.34
CA SER A 36 -0.89 -6.62 13.32
C SER A 36 -0.07 -7.90 13.44
N GLY A 37 0.70 -8.03 14.53
CA GLY A 37 1.46 -9.26 14.83
C GLY A 37 2.78 -9.41 14.06
N ILE A 38 3.34 -8.32 13.52
CA ILE A 38 4.68 -8.29 12.90
C ILE A 38 5.60 -7.41 13.76
N GLU A 39 6.63 -8.02 14.36
CA GLU A 39 7.57 -7.32 15.25
C GLU A 39 8.71 -6.61 14.48
N SER A 40 9.17 -7.19 13.38
CA SER A 40 10.18 -6.58 12.49
C SER A 40 9.70 -6.71 11.04
N PRO A 41 9.06 -5.67 10.50
CA PRO A 41 8.59 -5.66 9.12
C PRO A 41 9.72 -5.86 8.11
N TYR A 42 10.91 -5.28 8.33
CA TYR A 42 12.06 -5.49 7.46
C TYR A 42 12.40 -6.98 7.30
N GLU A 43 12.63 -7.69 8.41
CA GLU A 43 12.98 -9.12 8.37
C GLU A 43 11.83 -9.97 7.82
N PHE A 44 10.59 -9.63 8.18
CA PHE A 44 9.39 -10.32 7.70
C PHE A 44 9.27 -10.26 6.17
N PHE A 45 9.29 -9.06 5.58
CA PHE A 45 9.13 -8.90 4.14
C PHE A 45 10.35 -9.37 3.36
N LYS A 46 11.57 -9.14 3.89
CA LYS A 46 12.80 -9.66 3.27
C LYS A 46 12.76 -11.18 3.16
N LYS A 47 12.44 -11.86 4.26
CA LYS A 47 12.30 -13.32 4.27
C LYS A 47 11.19 -13.79 3.33
N TYR A 48 10.02 -13.16 3.39
CA TYR A 48 8.89 -13.51 2.53
C TYR A 48 9.26 -13.41 1.05
N CYS A 49 9.87 -12.30 0.63
CA CYS A 49 10.30 -12.10 -0.75
C CYS A 49 11.36 -13.10 -1.18
N LEU A 50 12.36 -13.39 -0.33
CA LEU A 50 13.37 -14.41 -0.62
C LEU A 50 12.75 -15.82 -0.79
N ASP A 51 11.88 -16.23 0.14
CA ASP A 51 11.21 -17.55 0.12
C ASP A 51 10.31 -17.69 -1.11
N LYS A 52 9.71 -16.59 -1.59
CA LYS A 52 8.81 -16.54 -2.75
C LYS A 52 9.50 -16.16 -4.06
N GLN A 53 10.81 -15.93 -4.06
CA GLN A 53 11.59 -15.47 -5.21
C GLN A 53 11.04 -14.17 -5.82
N ILE A 54 10.55 -13.27 -4.98
CA ILE A 54 10.11 -11.93 -5.34
C ILE A 54 11.32 -11.00 -5.25
N GLU A 55 11.60 -10.28 -6.34
CA GLU A 55 12.69 -9.29 -6.38
C GLU A 55 12.42 -8.13 -5.40
N LEU A 56 13.48 -7.56 -4.85
CA LEU A 56 13.42 -6.34 -4.05
C LEU A 56 13.80 -5.16 -4.94
N ALA A 57 12.98 -4.11 -4.92
CA ALA A 57 13.31 -2.86 -5.59
C ALA A 57 14.50 -2.17 -4.91
N SER A 58 14.63 -2.34 -3.59
CA SER A 58 15.77 -1.85 -2.80
C SER A 58 15.90 -2.64 -1.50
N ASP A 59 17.13 -2.86 -1.05
CA ASP A 59 17.47 -3.56 0.19
C ASP A 59 18.71 -2.91 0.81
N TYR A 60 18.55 -2.25 1.96
CA TYR A 60 19.61 -1.61 2.72
C TYR A 60 19.64 -2.17 4.15
N PRO A 61 20.39 -3.27 4.39
CA PRO A 61 20.36 -3.97 5.67
C PRO A 61 20.86 -3.18 6.87
N GLU A 62 21.83 -2.29 6.65
CA GLU A 62 22.42 -1.45 7.71
C GLU A 62 21.37 -0.51 8.31
N ASP A 63 20.48 0.00 7.47
CA ASP A 63 19.37 0.88 7.86
C ASP A 63 18.07 0.10 8.08
N LYS A 64 18.06 -1.22 7.85
CA LYS A 64 16.83 -2.04 7.82
C LYS A 64 15.73 -1.44 6.95
N MET A 65 16.13 -0.83 5.85
CA MET A 65 15.22 -0.26 4.86
C MET A 65 15.03 -1.25 3.72
N ILE A 66 13.78 -1.42 3.30
CA ILE A 66 13.43 -2.31 2.20
C ILE A 66 12.33 -1.69 1.35
N SER A 67 12.38 -2.01 0.06
CA SER A 67 11.31 -1.76 -0.88
C SER A 67 11.08 -3.02 -1.70
N THR A 68 9.87 -3.57 -1.66
CA THR A 68 9.54 -4.80 -2.38
C THR A 68 9.18 -4.48 -3.84
N MET A 69 9.32 -5.46 -4.74
CA MET A 69 8.50 -5.44 -5.96
C MET A 69 7.06 -5.87 -5.62
N SER A 70 6.17 -5.88 -6.61
CA SER A 70 4.79 -6.29 -6.39
C SER A 70 4.65 -7.72 -5.89
N ILE A 71 3.87 -7.87 -4.83
CA ILE A 71 3.60 -9.15 -4.18
C ILE A 71 2.18 -9.58 -4.57
N SER A 72 2.05 -10.66 -5.33
CA SER A 72 0.76 -11.11 -5.87
C SER A 72 -0.23 -11.57 -4.80
N GLU A 73 0.28 -12.12 -3.70
CA GLU A 73 -0.52 -12.57 -2.55
C GLU A 73 -0.84 -11.46 -1.55
N LEU A 74 -0.29 -10.25 -1.73
CA LEU A 74 -0.60 -9.08 -0.91
C LEU A 74 -1.85 -8.41 -1.46
N LYS A 75 -2.91 -8.40 -0.65
CA LYS A 75 -4.22 -7.86 -1.01
C LYS A 75 -4.62 -6.78 -0.02
N ILE A 76 -5.18 -5.72 -0.55
CA ILE A 76 -5.78 -4.65 0.25
C ILE A 76 -7.28 -4.71 -0.01
N THR A 77 -8.08 -4.77 1.04
CA THR A 77 -9.54 -4.91 0.95
C THR A 77 -10.23 -3.87 1.81
N SER A 78 -11.37 -3.34 1.35
CA SER A 78 -12.27 -2.59 2.22
C SER A 78 -12.84 -3.47 3.35
N ASP A 79 -13.45 -2.83 4.34
CA ASP A 79 -14.20 -3.47 5.42
C ASP A 79 -15.30 -4.44 4.92
N ASN A 80 -15.89 -4.16 3.76
CA ASN A 80 -16.90 -4.99 3.10
C ASN A 80 -16.30 -6.10 2.23
N GLY A 81 -14.97 -6.28 2.24
CA GLY A 81 -14.27 -7.35 1.53
C GLY A 81 -14.02 -7.09 0.05
N ILE A 82 -14.24 -5.87 -0.44
CA ILE A 82 -13.91 -5.49 -1.82
C ILE A 82 -12.41 -5.26 -1.92
N GLU A 83 -11.73 -6.02 -2.78
CA GLU A 83 -10.30 -5.88 -3.05
C GLU A 83 -10.02 -4.62 -3.89
N ILE A 84 -9.08 -3.79 -3.42
CA ILE A 84 -8.59 -2.61 -4.12
C ILE A 84 -7.56 -3.07 -5.15
N LYS A 85 -8.02 -3.32 -6.38
CA LYS A 85 -7.17 -3.87 -7.45
C LYS A 85 -6.49 -2.76 -8.24
N GLY A 86 -5.16 -2.83 -8.29
CA GLY A 86 -4.32 -2.06 -9.21
C GLY A 86 -3.52 -2.96 -10.14
N VAL A 87 -2.65 -2.35 -10.94
CA VAL A 87 -1.64 -3.02 -11.77
C VAL A 87 -0.54 -3.65 -10.90
N GLY A 88 -0.24 -3.05 -9.74
CA GLY A 88 0.75 -3.56 -8.81
C GLY A 88 0.59 -2.98 -7.41
N ASN A 89 1.37 -3.53 -6.49
CA ASN A 89 1.51 -3.02 -5.12
C ASN A 89 2.98 -2.95 -4.72
N GLN A 90 3.28 -2.28 -3.62
CA GLN A 90 4.63 -2.21 -3.06
C GLN A 90 4.59 -1.91 -1.57
N ILE A 91 5.40 -2.61 -0.80
CA ILE A 91 5.71 -2.24 0.59
C ILE A 91 7.06 -1.54 0.58
N THR A 92 7.12 -0.36 1.18
CA THR A 92 8.38 0.37 1.38
C THR A 92 8.45 0.88 2.80
N GLY A 93 9.64 0.87 3.39
CA GLY A 93 9.82 1.43 4.73
C GLY A 93 11.09 0.97 5.40
N MET A 94 11.22 1.35 6.66
CA MET A 94 12.40 1.14 7.50
C MET A 94 11.97 0.91 8.95
N ASP A 95 12.57 -0.07 9.65
CA ASP A 95 12.17 -0.49 11.02
C ASP A 95 12.17 0.67 12.05
N ASN A 96 13.05 1.66 11.86
CA ASN A 96 13.20 2.86 12.71
C ASN A 96 12.35 4.06 12.24
N GLU A 97 11.61 3.90 11.15
CA GLU A 97 10.60 4.82 10.64
C GLU A 97 9.28 4.04 10.43
N GLU A 98 8.41 4.53 9.55
CA GLU A 98 7.13 3.90 9.25
C GLU A 98 7.23 3.10 7.93
N TYR A 99 6.30 2.17 7.74
CA TYR A 99 6.12 1.46 6.48
C TYR A 99 4.86 1.96 5.78
N GLU A 100 4.93 1.97 4.46
CA GLU A 100 3.87 2.41 3.57
C GLU A 100 3.52 1.29 2.58
N ILE A 101 2.24 1.17 2.27
CA ILE A 101 1.73 0.34 1.18
C ILE A 101 1.23 1.24 0.06
N SER A 102 1.71 0.98 -1.15
CA SER A 102 1.28 1.66 -2.37
C SER A 102 0.54 0.69 -3.28
N ILE A 103 -0.56 1.14 -3.88
CA ILE A 103 -1.30 0.42 -4.92
C ILE A 103 -1.27 1.29 -6.18
N PHE A 104 -0.75 0.75 -7.28
CA PHE A 104 -0.54 1.50 -8.51
C PHE A 104 -1.58 1.16 -9.56
N GLY A 105 -2.04 2.16 -10.33
CA GLY A 105 -2.86 1.95 -11.51
C GLY A 105 -4.22 1.32 -11.23
N ILE A 106 -4.88 1.72 -10.15
CA ILE A 106 -6.27 1.39 -9.89
C ILE A 106 -7.13 1.99 -11.02
N PRO A 107 -7.98 1.20 -11.70
CA PRO A 107 -8.70 1.66 -12.87
C PRO A 107 -9.86 2.61 -12.50
N TYR A 108 -10.11 3.57 -13.39
CA TYR A 108 -11.38 4.31 -13.41
C TYR A 108 -12.47 3.46 -14.07
N PRO A 109 -13.75 3.57 -13.63
CA PRO A 109 -14.28 4.56 -12.68
C PRO A 109 -14.09 4.19 -11.19
N PHE A 110 -13.67 2.96 -10.88
CA PHE A 110 -13.58 2.47 -9.50
C PHE A 110 -12.73 3.36 -8.59
N TYR A 111 -11.60 3.89 -9.08
CA TYR A 111 -10.77 4.82 -8.31
C TYR A 111 -11.56 6.03 -7.80
N GLU A 112 -12.31 6.70 -8.68
CA GLU A 112 -13.08 7.89 -8.34
C GLU A 112 -14.24 7.57 -7.38
N GLU A 113 -14.88 6.43 -7.59
CA GLU A 113 -15.99 5.97 -6.74
C GLU A 113 -15.52 5.62 -5.32
N GLU A 114 -14.37 4.95 -5.21
CA GLU A 114 -13.84 4.49 -3.92
C GLU A 114 -13.11 5.60 -3.16
N PHE A 115 -12.37 6.45 -3.88
CA PHE A 115 -11.52 7.53 -3.37
C PHE A 115 -11.92 8.93 -3.88
N PRO A 116 -13.20 9.35 -3.75
CA PRO A 116 -13.66 10.63 -4.29
C PRO A 116 -12.99 11.85 -3.63
N HIS A 117 -12.49 11.68 -2.41
CA HIS A 117 -11.76 12.72 -1.70
C HIS A 117 -10.39 13.00 -2.33
N HIS A 118 -9.68 11.98 -2.79
CA HIS A 118 -8.39 12.11 -3.50
C HIS A 118 -8.56 12.81 -4.85
N VAL A 119 -9.60 12.46 -5.60
CA VAL A 119 -9.95 13.14 -6.86
C VAL A 119 -10.27 14.61 -6.60
N LYS A 120 -11.13 14.89 -5.62
CA LYS A 120 -11.50 16.27 -5.27
C LYS A 120 -10.32 17.09 -4.77
N GLU A 121 -9.43 16.50 -3.97
CA GLU A 121 -8.22 17.18 -3.49
C GLU A 121 -7.32 17.57 -4.66
N TYR A 122 -7.07 16.64 -5.59
CA TYR A 122 -6.33 16.91 -6.81
C TYR A 122 -6.96 18.03 -7.64
N GLU A 123 -8.27 17.97 -7.93
CA GLU A 123 -8.98 19.02 -8.67
C GLU A 123 -8.88 20.39 -7.98
N ASN A 124 -9.00 20.44 -6.65
CA ASN A 124 -8.89 21.68 -5.88
C ASN A 124 -7.48 22.30 -5.93
N MET A 125 -6.43 21.52 -6.20
CA MET A 125 -5.07 22.07 -6.40
C MET A 125 -4.99 22.93 -7.65
N PHE A 126 -5.77 22.60 -8.70
CA PHE A 126 -5.76 23.31 -9.98
C PHE A 126 -6.91 24.32 -10.11
N ASN A 127 -7.98 24.18 -9.31
CA ASN A 127 -9.12 25.09 -9.30
C ASN A 127 -8.96 26.29 -8.33
N LYS A 128 -7.78 26.47 -7.72
CA LYS A 128 -7.44 27.69 -6.97
C LYS A 128 -7.06 28.80 -7.96
N GLU A 129 -8.07 29.42 -8.56
CA GLU A 129 -7.97 30.77 -9.15
C GLU A 129 -8.09 31.87 -8.07
#